data_AF-A0A8R1U0Y5-F1
#
_entry.id   AF-A0A8R1U0Y5-F1
#
_cell.length_a   1.000
_cell.length_b   1.000
_cell.length_c   1.000
_cell.angle_alpha   90.00
_cell.angle_beta   90.00
_cell.angle_gamma   90.00
#
_symmetry.space_group_name_H-M   'P 1'
#
loop_
_entity.id
_entity.type
_entity.pdbx_description
1 polymer ?
#
loop_
_entity_poly.entity_id
_entity_poly.type
_entity_poly.pdbx_seq_one_letter_code
_entity_poly.pdbx_strand_id
1 'polypeptide(L)'
;MTTKIKVAAYRLTGGSKTVYSANYEEKISVFNNFKGQIEKLINLAVTLITDNLATELKQKISKDSVDSGMNKFEKVGQTLYKYSSQIKDDSSASILQKAKEVFDKAGQTHRSFRINMLEKMQKPMKEWIETNAKHVSKELKSVNSKRDELDYAINKLRRKPDDLELQAMKQHAESTFKEELEKADKLLDDEIKEAVRQIFFLILLLNLSISRKNAQILSMNLTYKKIER
;
A
#
# COMPACT_ATOMS: atom_id res chain seq x y z
N MET A 1 -23.17 30.87 0.97
CA MET A 1 -22.36 30.41 -0.18
C MET A 1 -20.93 30.17 0.30
N THR A 2 -20.41 28.94 0.24
CA THR A 2 -19.06 28.60 0.70
C THR A 2 -18.00 29.25 -0.20
N THR A 3 -16.82 29.59 0.34
CA THR A 3 -15.71 30.23 -0.40
C THR A 3 -15.41 29.51 -1.72
N LYS A 4 -15.41 28.17 -1.69
CA LYS A 4 -15.23 27.31 -2.86
C LYS A 4 -16.22 27.61 -4.00
N ILE A 5 -17.50 27.82 -3.69
CA ILE A 5 -18.53 28.15 -4.70
C ILE A 5 -18.29 29.56 -5.27
N LYS A 6 -17.92 30.52 -4.42
CA LYS A 6 -17.64 31.90 -4.86
C LYS A 6 -16.42 31.96 -5.78
N VAL A 7 -15.36 31.20 -5.45
CA VAL A 7 -14.15 31.09 -6.28
C VAL A 7 -14.47 30.43 -7.61
N ALA A 8 -15.25 29.35 -7.62
CA ALA A 8 -15.70 28.72 -8.86
C ALA A 8 -16.45 29.72 -9.76
N ALA A 9 -17.35 30.53 -9.19
CA ALA A 9 -18.06 31.57 -9.93
C ALA A 9 -17.12 32.66 -10.48
N TYR A 10 -16.11 33.08 -9.70
CA TYR A 10 -15.09 33.99 -10.22
C TYR A 10 -14.30 33.37 -11.38
N ARG A 11 -13.87 32.12 -11.27
CA ARG A 11 -13.14 31.43 -12.34
C ARG A 11 -13.99 31.31 -13.62
N LEU A 12 -15.29 31.01 -13.49
CA LEU A 12 -16.23 30.96 -14.62
C LEU A 12 -16.39 32.31 -15.34
N THR A 13 -16.11 33.42 -14.66
CA THR A 13 -16.21 34.79 -15.21
C THR A 13 -14.85 35.40 -15.54
N GLY A 14 -13.81 34.59 -15.70
CA GLY A 14 -12.45 35.05 -16.03
C GLY A 14 -11.68 35.66 -14.85
N GLY A 15 -12.03 35.26 -13.63
CA GLY A 15 -11.27 35.56 -12.41
C GLY A 15 -9.94 34.82 -12.37
N SER A 16 -8.94 35.44 -11.75
CA SER A 16 -7.60 34.86 -11.61
C SER A 16 -7.61 33.65 -10.67
N LYS A 17 -6.70 32.71 -10.94
CA LYS A 17 -6.45 31.54 -10.10
C LYS A 17 -4.96 31.48 -9.78
N THR A 18 -4.64 31.37 -8.50
CA THR A 18 -3.28 31.14 -8.03
C THR A 18 -2.85 29.74 -8.46
N VAL A 19 -1.67 29.64 -9.07
CA VAL A 19 -1.11 28.38 -9.58
C VAL A 19 0.06 27.97 -8.71
N TYR A 20 0.23 26.68 -8.49
CA TYR A 20 1.40 26.16 -7.79
C TYR A 20 2.64 26.23 -8.68
N SER A 21 3.82 26.18 -8.08
CA SER A 21 5.05 25.99 -8.87
C SER A 21 5.05 24.61 -9.51
N ALA A 22 5.67 24.49 -10.69
CA ALA A 22 5.80 23.20 -11.38
C ALA A 22 6.46 22.13 -10.50
N ASN A 23 7.48 22.52 -9.73
CA ASN A 23 8.16 21.64 -8.79
C ASN A 23 7.21 21.09 -7.70
N TYR A 24 6.34 21.94 -7.14
CA TYR A 24 5.37 21.50 -6.13
C TYR A 24 4.32 20.54 -6.73
N GLU A 25 3.84 20.84 -7.94
CA GLU A 25 2.90 19.94 -8.64
C GLU A 25 3.54 18.58 -8.97
N GLU A 26 4.82 18.58 -9.36
CA GLU A 26 5.59 17.36 -9.58
C GLU A 26 5.71 16.53 -8.30
N LYS A 27 6.06 17.14 -7.16
CA LYS A 27 6.12 16.44 -5.85
C LYS A 27 4.79 15.81 -5.48
N ILE A 28 3.67 16.52 -5.66
CA ILE A 28 2.32 15.97 -5.44
C ILE A 28 2.07 14.76 -6.34
N SER A 29 2.44 14.87 -7.62
CA SER A 29 2.27 13.78 -8.60
C SER A 29 3.08 12.55 -8.21
N VAL A 30 4.36 12.73 -7.88
CA VAL A 30 5.27 11.66 -7.43
C VAL A 30 4.71 10.96 -6.19
N PHE A 31 4.30 11.73 -5.18
CA PHE A 31 3.72 11.20 -3.94
C PHE A 31 2.45 10.39 -4.20
N ASN A 32 1.51 10.91 -5.00
CA ASN A 32 0.26 10.21 -5.31
C ASN A 32 0.48 8.95 -6.13
N ASN A 33 1.40 8.99 -7.11
CA ASN A 33 1.78 7.82 -7.87
C ASN A 33 2.38 6.76 -6.95
N PHE A 34 3.33 7.16 -6.09
CA PHE A 34 3.94 6.27 -5.11
C PHE A 34 2.89 5.60 -4.22
N LYS A 35 1.97 6.39 -3.64
CA LYS A 35 0.87 5.86 -2.83
C LYS A 35 0.06 4.81 -3.59
N GLY A 36 -0.29 5.09 -4.85
CA GLY A 36 -1.00 4.15 -5.70
C GLY A 36 -0.21 2.87 -6.00
N GLN A 37 1.12 2.95 -6.12
CA GLN A 37 1.98 1.77 -6.28
C GLN A 37 2.04 0.92 -5.01
N ILE A 38 2.10 1.54 -3.82
CA ILE A 38 2.04 0.81 -2.54
C ILE A 38 0.72 0.05 -2.40
N GLU A 39 -0.41 0.70 -2.72
CA GLU A 39 -1.73 0.05 -2.70
C GLU A 39 -1.79 -1.17 -3.62
N LYS A 40 -1.21 -1.06 -4.84
CA LYS A 40 -1.10 -2.19 -5.77
C LYS A 40 -0.20 -3.30 -5.22
N LEU A 41 0.94 -2.94 -4.63
CA LEU A 41 1.89 -3.91 -4.08
C LEU A 41 1.30 -4.69 -2.90
N ILE A 42 0.54 -4.02 -2.02
CA ILE A 42 -0.25 -4.68 -0.96
C ILE A 42 -1.18 -5.72 -1.58
N ASN A 43 -1.92 -5.37 -2.63
CA ASN A 43 -2.86 -6.29 -3.28
C ASN A 43 -2.14 -7.50 -3.89
N LEU A 44 -1.03 -7.29 -4.59
CA LEU A 44 -0.20 -8.36 -5.14
C LEU A 44 0.34 -9.28 -4.04
N ALA A 45 0.78 -8.72 -2.92
CA ALA A 45 1.25 -9.47 -1.77
C ALA A 45 0.17 -10.41 -1.23
N VAL A 46 -1.06 -9.90 -1.10
CA VAL A 46 -2.22 -10.68 -0.64
C VAL A 46 -2.48 -11.84 -1.59
N THR A 47 -2.57 -11.58 -2.90
CA THR A 47 -2.80 -12.63 -3.89
C THR A 47 -1.71 -13.71 -3.85
N LEU A 48 -0.45 -13.35 -3.61
CA LEU A 48 0.67 -14.29 -3.55
C LEU A 48 0.59 -15.27 -2.36
N ILE A 49 0.00 -14.84 -1.25
CA ILE A 49 -0.02 -15.58 0.03
C ILE A 49 -1.36 -16.24 0.35
N THR A 50 -2.39 -16.02 -0.47
CA THR A 50 -3.72 -16.60 -0.29
C THR A 50 -3.96 -17.73 -1.27
N ASP A 51 -4.52 -18.84 -0.79
CA ASP A 51 -4.71 -20.07 -1.56
C ASP A 51 -6.01 -20.09 -2.37
N ASN A 52 -7.00 -19.28 -2.01
CA ASN A 52 -8.28 -19.16 -2.69
C ASN A 52 -8.95 -17.81 -2.46
N LEU A 53 -9.97 -17.51 -3.25
CA LEU A 53 -10.74 -16.27 -3.19
C LEU A 53 -11.32 -15.98 -1.79
N ALA A 54 -11.74 -17.01 -1.05
CA ALA A 54 -12.29 -16.82 0.30
C ALA A 54 -11.21 -16.37 1.29
N THR A 55 -10.01 -16.95 1.23
CA THR A 55 -8.86 -16.48 2.01
C THR A 55 -8.38 -15.10 1.57
N GLU A 56 -8.48 -14.79 0.27
CA GLU A 56 -8.15 -13.47 -0.29
C GLU A 56 -9.11 -12.39 0.21
N LEU A 57 -10.42 -12.65 0.14
CA LEU A 57 -11.45 -11.74 0.64
C LEU A 57 -11.33 -11.55 2.15
N LYS A 58 -11.13 -12.63 2.93
CA LYS A 58 -10.87 -12.51 4.37
C LYS A 58 -9.65 -11.64 4.67
N GLN A 59 -8.58 -11.75 3.89
CA GLN A 59 -7.36 -10.95 4.05
C GLN A 59 -7.51 -9.49 3.61
N LYS A 60 -8.37 -9.22 2.62
CA LYS A 60 -8.74 -7.86 2.20
C LYS A 60 -9.65 -7.16 3.22
N ILE A 61 -10.55 -7.90 3.87
CA ILE A 61 -11.58 -7.35 4.76
C ILE A 61 -11.17 -7.39 6.25
N SER A 62 -10.41 -8.41 6.67
CA SER A 62 -10.04 -8.63 8.08
C SER A 62 -8.62 -8.13 8.36
N LYS A 63 -8.44 -7.50 9.53
CA LYS A 63 -7.20 -6.79 9.86
C LYS A 63 -5.98 -7.68 10.12
N ASP A 64 -6.10 -8.91 10.60
CA ASP A 64 -4.89 -9.70 10.97
C ASP A 64 -5.15 -11.22 11.09
N SER A 65 -6.14 -11.81 10.40
CA SER A 65 -6.42 -13.24 10.58
C SER A 65 -5.60 -14.13 9.62
N VAL A 66 -4.67 -14.89 10.20
CA VAL A 66 -4.03 -16.04 9.56
C VAL A 66 -5.04 -17.19 9.63
N ASP A 67 -5.75 -17.43 8.52
CA ASP A 67 -6.74 -18.52 8.42
C ASP A 67 -6.10 -19.84 8.88
N SER A 68 -6.68 -20.48 9.89
CA SER A 68 -6.11 -21.65 10.59
C SER A 68 -6.29 -22.97 9.84
N GLY A 69 -7.11 -22.96 8.78
CA GLY A 69 -7.38 -24.12 7.94
C GLY A 69 -6.14 -24.62 7.19
N MET A 70 -6.17 -25.89 6.78
CA MET A 70 -5.08 -26.49 6.01
C MET A 70 -4.83 -25.73 4.70
N ASN A 71 -3.57 -25.34 4.46
CA ASN A 71 -3.17 -24.75 3.18
C ASN A 71 -3.14 -25.82 2.07
N LYS A 72 -2.94 -25.38 0.82
CA LYS A 72 -2.94 -26.31 -0.33
C LYS A 72 -1.94 -27.46 -0.22
N PHE A 73 -0.78 -27.25 0.39
CA PHE A 73 0.23 -28.30 0.54
C PHE A 73 -0.21 -29.32 1.60
N GLU A 74 -0.67 -28.84 2.75
CA GLU A 74 -1.20 -29.68 3.84
C GLU A 74 -2.41 -30.51 3.36
N LYS A 75 -3.27 -29.91 2.53
CA LYS A 75 -4.39 -30.63 1.90
C LYS A 75 -3.90 -31.78 1.02
N VAL A 76 -2.92 -31.55 0.17
CA VAL A 76 -2.34 -32.60 -0.68
C VAL A 76 -1.71 -33.70 0.17
N GLY A 77 -0.90 -33.33 1.17
CA GLY A 77 -0.30 -34.30 2.10
C GLY A 77 -1.36 -35.16 2.78
N GLN A 78 -2.41 -34.54 3.30
CA GLN A 78 -3.51 -35.26 3.95
C GLN A 78 -4.26 -36.18 3.00
N THR A 79 -4.45 -35.78 1.74
CA THR A 79 -5.05 -36.63 0.70
C THR A 79 -4.16 -37.85 0.39
N LEU A 80 -2.85 -37.67 0.22
CA LEU A 80 -1.91 -38.77 -0.03
C LEU A 80 -1.89 -39.76 1.13
N TYR A 81 -1.89 -39.26 2.37
CA TYR A 81 -1.97 -40.09 3.56
C TYR A 81 -3.27 -40.91 3.60
N LYS A 82 -4.42 -40.30 3.26
CA LYS A 82 -5.69 -41.02 3.18
C LYS A 82 -5.65 -42.14 2.14
N TYR A 83 -5.08 -41.90 0.95
CA TYR A 83 -4.92 -42.95 -0.06
C TYR A 83 -3.97 -44.05 0.40
N SER A 84 -2.92 -43.73 1.16
CA SER A 84 -1.99 -44.75 1.67
C SER A 84 -2.70 -45.85 2.46
N SER A 85 -3.71 -45.49 3.27
CA SER A 85 -4.49 -46.45 4.06
C SER A 85 -5.44 -47.35 3.25
N GLN A 86 -5.61 -47.05 1.96
CA GLN A 86 -6.48 -47.79 1.05
C GLN A 86 -5.69 -48.73 0.12
N ILE A 87 -4.37 -48.60 0.09
CA ILE A 87 -3.48 -49.42 -0.75
C ILE A 87 -3.05 -50.65 0.04
N LYS A 88 -3.14 -51.83 -0.59
CA LYS A 88 -2.72 -53.12 0.01
C LYS A 88 -1.21 -53.33 0.00
N ASP A 89 -0.51 -52.73 -0.96
CA ASP A 89 0.94 -52.82 -1.06
C ASP A 89 1.60 -51.93 0.00
N ASP A 90 2.21 -52.56 1.01
CA ASP A 90 2.84 -51.87 2.14
C ASP A 90 3.96 -50.92 1.71
N SER A 91 4.69 -51.27 0.64
CA SER A 91 5.76 -50.43 0.10
C SER A 91 5.21 -49.11 -0.47
N SER A 92 4.22 -49.19 -1.35
CA SER A 92 3.55 -48.03 -1.93
C SER A 92 2.82 -47.20 -0.87
N ALA A 93 2.16 -47.86 0.09
CA ALA A 93 1.53 -47.18 1.22
C ALA A 93 2.55 -46.38 2.04
N SER A 94 3.72 -46.97 2.36
CA SER A 94 4.80 -46.31 3.08
C SER A 94 5.33 -45.07 2.32
N ILE A 95 5.48 -45.15 1.00
CA ILE A 95 5.92 -44.01 0.17
C ILE A 95 4.93 -42.85 0.28
N LEU A 96 3.61 -43.12 0.19
CA LEU A 96 2.60 -42.08 0.32
C LEU A 96 2.56 -41.46 1.72
N GLN A 97 2.79 -42.26 2.77
CA GLN A 97 2.93 -41.73 4.13
C GLN A 97 4.15 -40.81 4.27
N LYS A 98 5.31 -41.18 3.71
CA LYS A 98 6.49 -40.30 3.67
C LYS A 98 6.25 -39.04 2.84
N ALA A 99 5.51 -39.14 1.74
CA ALA A 99 5.14 -37.98 0.94
C ALA A 99 4.32 -36.97 1.74
N LYS A 100 3.40 -37.42 2.62
CA LYS A 100 2.68 -36.53 3.54
C LYS A 100 3.64 -35.68 4.36
N GLU A 101 4.67 -36.26 4.96
CA GLU A 101 5.64 -35.51 5.78
C GLU A 101 6.35 -34.41 4.97
N VAL A 102 6.64 -34.67 3.70
CA VAL A 102 7.23 -33.67 2.79
C VAL A 102 6.24 -32.52 2.54
N PHE A 103 4.96 -32.83 2.29
CA PHE A 103 3.92 -31.83 2.09
C PHE A 103 3.58 -31.04 3.36
N ASP A 104 3.62 -31.66 4.54
CA ASP A 104 3.42 -30.98 5.83
C ASP A 104 4.55 -29.96 6.08
N LYS A 105 5.81 -30.33 5.80
CA LYS A 105 6.95 -29.38 5.86
C LYS A 105 6.81 -28.23 4.87
N ALA A 106 6.34 -28.51 3.65
CA ALA A 106 6.03 -27.50 2.65
C ALA A 106 4.91 -26.55 3.14
N GLY A 107 3.90 -27.12 3.80
CA GLY A 107 2.79 -26.42 4.41
C GLY A 107 3.24 -25.46 5.51
N GLN A 108 4.03 -25.94 6.47
CA GLN A 108 4.59 -25.10 7.53
C GLN A 108 5.44 -23.96 6.95
N THR A 109 6.26 -24.27 5.94
CA THR A 109 7.05 -23.28 5.22
C THR A 109 6.18 -22.21 4.57
N HIS A 110 5.09 -22.62 3.92
CA HIS A 110 4.13 -21.70 3.32
C HIS A 110 3.45 -20.82 4.38
N ARG A 111 3.09 -21.38 5.54
CA ARG A 111 2.55 -20.60 6.67
C ARG A 111 3.55 -19.55 7.15
N SER A 112 4.82 -19.92 7.37
CA SER A 112 5.86 -18.97 7.77
C SER A 112 6.10 -17.88 6.73
N PHE A 113 6.10 -18.23 5.44
CA PHE A 113 6.21 -17.25 4.35
C PHE A 113 5.04 -16.27 4.37
N ARG A 114 3.81 -16.78 4.51
CA ARG A 114 2.60 -15.95 4.60
C ARG A 114 2.68 -15.00 5.80
N ILE A 115 2.98 -15.49 7.01
CA ILE A 115 3.09 -14.65 8.21
C ILE A 115 4.11 -13.54 7.99
N ASN A 116 5.30 -13.87 7.48
CA ASN A 116 6.36 -12.89 7.25
C ASN A 116 5.95 -11.81 6.23
N MET A 117 5.29 -12.20 5.15
CA MET A 117 4.75 -11.25 4.16
C MET A 117 3.67 -10.33 4.75
N LEU A 118 2.82 -10.85 5.64
CA LEU A 118 1.80 -10.03 6.32
C LEU A 118 2.45 -9.04 7.28
N GLU A 119 3.28 -9.54 8.19
CA GLU A 119 3.83 -8.75 9.29
C GLU A 119 4.89 -7.75 8.83
N LYS A 120 5.77 -8.15 7.91
CA LYS A 120 6.93 -7.33 7.53
C LYS A 120 6.73 -6.54 6.24
N MET A 121 5.72 -6.89 5.44
CA MET A 121 5.48 -6.21 4.18
C MET A 121 4.11 -5.54 4.14
N GLN A 122 3.03 -6.31 4.31
CA GLN A 122 1.68 -5.77 4.17
C GLN A 122 1.34 -4.76 5.27
N LYS A 123 1.61 -5.10 6.54
CA LYS A 123 1.25 -4.29 7.69
C LYS A 123 1.95 -2.91 7.69
N PRO A 124 3.28 -2.80 7.51
CA PRO A 124 3.95 -1.49 7.43
C PRO A 124 3.41 -0.62 6.29
N MET A 125 3.16 -1.22 5.11
CA MET A 125 2.60 -0.48 3.97
C MET A 125 1.18 0.04 4.26
N LYS A 126 0.32 -0.78 4.88
CA LYS A 126 -1.03 -0.36 5.29
C LYS A 126 -0.97 0.74 6.34
N GLU A 127 -0.07 0.62 7.32
CA GLU A 127 0.12 1.62 8.36
C GLU A 127 0.53 2.96 7.74
N TRP A 128 1.54 2.99 6.87
CA TRP A 128 1.97 4.20 6.17
C TRP A 128 0.83 4.85 5.36
N ILE A 129 -0.03 4.06 4.70
CA ILE A 129 -1.20 4.60 3.99
C ILE A 129 -2.20 5.25 4.97
N GLU A 130 -2.50 4.56 6.07
CA GLU A 130 -3.53 4.97 7.03
C GLU A 130 -3.10 6.18 7.89
N THR A 131 -1.78 6.35 8.12
CA THR A 131 -1.20 7.42 8.94
C THR A 131 -0.58 8.51 8.07
N ASN A 132 0.64 8.30 7.58
CA ASN A 132 1.47 9.27 6.89
C ASN A 132 0.79 9.78 5.61
N ALA A 133 0.37 8.87 4.73
CA ALA A 133 -0.18 9.28 3.45
C ALA A 133 -1.53 9.99 3.59
N LYS A 134 -2.32 9.60 4.60
CA LYS A 134 -3.56 10.26 4.97
C LYS A 134 -3.32 11.65 5.56
N HIS A 135 -2.26 11.82 6.33
CA HIS A 135 -1.84 13.13 6.86
C HIS A 135 -1.44 14.08 5.73
N VAL A 136 -0.55 13.66 4.82
CA VAL A 136 -0.19 14.46 3.62
C VAL A 136 -1.45 14.84 2.83
N SER A 137 -2.36 13.88 2.61
CA SER A 137 -3.61 14.14 1.89
C SER A 137 -4.51 15.19 2.58
N LYS A 138 -4.43 15.34 3.91
CA LYS A 138 -5.17 16.38 4.65
C LYS A 138 -4.51 17.75 4.48
N GLU A 139 -3.19 17.83 4.62
CA GLU A 139 -2.45 19.08 4.45
C GLU A 139 -2.59 19.62 3.02
N LEU A 140 -2.53 18.76 2.00
CA LEU A 140 -2.79 19.15 0.61
C LEU A 140 -4.21 19.71 0.40
N LYS A 141 -5.20 19.21 1.13
CA LYS A 141 -6.56 19.78 1.11
C LYS A 141 -6.62 21.12 1.83
N SER A 142 -5.89 21.28 2.93
CA SER A 142 -5.75 22.56 3.65
C SER A 142 -5.17 23.64 2.75
N VAL A 143 -4.03 23.37 2.09
CA VAL A 143 -3.39 24.28 1.13
C VAL A 143 -4.35 24.68 0.01
N ASN A 144 -5.10 23.72 -0.56
CA ASN A 144 -6.10 24.02 -1.58
C ASN A 144 -7.23 24.93 -1.07
N SER A 145 -7.65 24.77 0.19
CA SER A 145 -8.63 25.65 0.82
C SER A 145 -8.08 27.08 0.99
N LYS A 146 -6.83 27.21 1.45
CA LYS A 146 -6.16 28.51 1.60
C LYS A 146 -5.90 29.20 0.27
N ARG A 147 -5.58 28.43 -0.77
CA ARG A 147 -5.53 28.94 -2.15
C ARG A 147 -6.88 29.49 -2.60
N ASP A 148 -7.98 28.78 -2.33
CA ASP A 148 -9.31 29.25 -2.68
C ASP A 148 -9.68 30.53 -1.88
N GLU A 149 -9.27 30.65 -0.62
CA GLU A 149 -9.42 31.90 0.16
C GLU A 149 -8.64 33.08 -0.46
N LEU A 150 -7.38 32.84 -0.86
CA LEU A 150 -6.55 33.82 -1.56
C LEU A 150 -7.16 34.24 -2.91
N ASP A 151 -7.57 33.27 -3.72
CA ASP A 151 -8.22 33.53 -5.02
C ASP A 151 -9.50 34.36 -4.85
N TYR A 152 -10.27 34.09 -3.80
CA TYR A 152 -11.46 34.88 -3.48
C TYR A 152 -11.10 36.33 -3.14
N ALA A 153 -10.09 36.54 -2.29
CA ALA A 153 -9.63 37.87 -1.90
C ALA A 153 -9.10 38.67 -3.10
N ILE A 154 -8.26 38.05 -3.93
CA ILE A 154 -7.72 38.67 -5.17
C ILE A 154 -8.87 39.09 -6.09
N ASN A 155 -9.81 38.18 -6.38
CA ASN A 155 -10.89 38.48 -7.33
C ASN A 155 -11.88 39.51 -6.78
N LYS A 156 -12.09 39.55 -5.46
CA LYS A 156 -12.93 40.57 -4.82
C LYS A 156 -12.25 41.95 -4.86
N LEU A 157 -10.94 42.01 -4.55
CA LEU A 157 -10.15 43.24 -4.62
C LEU A 157 -10.06 43.78 -6.06
N ARG A 158 -9.98 42.91 -7.08
CA ARG A 158 -9.99 43.32 -8.50
C ARG A 158 -11.20 44.20 -8.86
N ARG A 159 -12.33 44.02 -8.17
CA ARG A 159 -13.56 44.81 -8.41
C ARG A 159 -13.57 46.13 -7.64
N LYS A 160 -12.74 46.28 -6.60
CA LYS A 160 -12.66 47.46 -5.72
C LYS A 160 -11.20 47.68 -5.28
N PRO A 161 -10.32 48.19 -6.16
CA PRO A 161 -8.88 48.23 -5.91
C PRO A 161 -8.49 49.11 -4.71
N ASP A 162 -9.22 50.20 -4.48
CA ASP A 162 -8.92 51.20 -3.45
C ASP A 162 -9.48 50.84 -2.06
N ASP A 163 -10.11 49.66 -1.92
CA ASP A 163 -10.71 49.20 -0.68
C ASP A 163 -9.62 48.65 0.28
N LEU A 164 -9.26 49.45 1.28
CA LEU A 164 -8.21 49.13 2.27
C LEU A 164 -8.50 47.84 3.05
N GLU A 165 -9.76 47.54 3.36
CA GLU A 165 -10.13 46.30 4.05
C GLU A 165 -9.89 45.08 3.16
N LEU A 166 -10.21 45.19 1.86
CA LEU A 166 -9.95 44.11 0.91
C LEU A 166 -8.45 43.92 0.65
N GLN A 167 -7.65 45.00 0.69
CA GLN A 167 -6.20 44.90 0.60
C GLN A 167 -5.62 44.14 1.81
N ALA A 168 -6.06 44.49 3.02
CA ALA A 168 -5.67 43.79 4.24
C ALA A 168 -6.11 42.31 4.21
N MET A 169 -7.33 42.02 3.75
CA MET A 169 -7.82 40.65 3.58
C MET A 169 -6.97 39.84 2.60
N LYS A 170 -6.57 40.44 1.47
CA LYS A 170 -5.69 39.79 0.50
C LYS A 170 -4.31 39.49 1.11
N GLN A 171 -3.70 40.46 1.79
CA GLN A 171 -2.39 40.28 2.44
C GLN A 171 -2.42 39.16 3.49
N HIS A 172 -3.45 39.14 4.33
CA HIS A 172 -3.63 38.06 5.31
C HIS A 172 -3.77 36.69 4.62
N ALA A 173 -4.65 36.58 3.62
CA ALA A 173 -4.85 35.33 2.89
C ALA A 173 -3.58 34.86 2.16
N GLU A 174 -2.78 35.80 1.66
CA GLU A 174 -1.50 35.53 1.00
C GLU A 174 -0.45 35.00 1.99
N SER A 175 -0.33 35.60 3.19
CA SER A 175 0.57 35.10 4.24
C SER A 175 0.16 33.69 4.68
N THR A 176 -1.12 33.48 5.01
CA THR A 176 -1.61 32.17 5.44
C THR A 176 -1.44 31.11 4.35
N PHE A 177 -1.68 31.45 3.09
CA PHE A 177 -1.46 30.52 1.98
C PHE A 177 0.02 30.15 1.84
N LYS A 178 0.92 31.13 1.92
CA LYS A 178 2.36 30.92 1.80
C LYS A 178 2.90 30.04 2.93
N GLU A 179 2.53 30.32 4.18
CA GLU A 179 2.91 29.52 5.35
C GLU A 179 2.44 28.06 5.23
N GLU A 180 1.18 27.86 4.86
CA GLU A 180 0.62 26.51 4.71
C GLU A 180 1.27 25.76 3.53
N LEU A 181 1.57 26.47 2.44
CA LEU A 181 2.25 25.92 1.27
C LEU A 181 3.68 25.47 1.61
N GLU A 182 4.46 26.31 2.31
CA GLU A 182 5.83 25.96 2.73
C GLU A 182 5.83 24.75 3.68
N LYS A 183 4.88 24.70 4.62
CA LYS A 183 4.70 23.56 5.53
C LYS A 183 4.39 22.27 4.77
N ALA A 184 3.45 22.32 3.82
CA ALA A 184 3.06 21.16 3.03
C ALA A 184 4.15 20.71 2.06
N ASP A 185 4.91 21.64 1.47
CA ASP A 185 6.03 21.34 0.57
C ASP A 185 7.15 20.60 1.30
N LYS A 186 7.49 21.07 2.50
CA LYS A 186 8.46 20.37 3.36
C LYS A 186 7.98 18.98 3.76
N LEU A 187 6.71 18.85 4.15
CA LEU A 187 6.12 17.56 4.50
C LEU A 187 6.16 16.59 3.31
N LEU A 188 5.88 17.06 2.09
CA LEU A 188 5.99 16.25 0.87
C LEU A 188 7.42 15.76 0.65
N ASP A 189 8.42 16.62 0.78
CA ASP A 189 9.82 16.22 0.60
C ASP A 189 10.26 15.16 1.62
N ASP A 190 9.88 15.34 2.88
CA ASP A 190 10.22 14.40 3.96
C ASP A 190 9.52 13.05 3.72
N GLU A 191 8.25 13.07 3.35
CA GLU A 191 7.48 11.85 3.08
C GLU A 191 7.92 11.13 1.81
N ILE A 192 8.30 11.84 0.75
CA ILE A 192 8.85 11.22 -0.47
C ILE A 192 10.18 10.51 -0.15
N LYS A 193 11.06 11.12 0.66
CA LYS A 193 12.32 10.49 1.08
C LYS A 193 12.08 9.24 1.90
N GLU A 194 11.17 9.32 2.88
CA GLU A 194 10.85 8.18 3.74
C GLU A 194 10.15 7.06 2.96
N ALA A 195 9.22 7.41 2.09
CA ALA A 195 8.56 6.51 1.14
C ALA A 195 9.57 5.69 0.30
N VAL A 196 10.53 6.37 -0.33
CA VAL A 196 11.58 5.72 -1.14
C VAL A 196 12.40 4.74 -0.29
N ARG A 197 12.75 5.13 0.94
CA ARG A 197 13.50 4.28 1.87
C ARG A 197 12.72 3.01 2.23
N GLN A 198 11.42 3.15 2.52
CA GLN A 198 10.56 2.01 2.86
C GLN A 198 10.40 1.06 1.68
N ILE A 199 10.15 1.55 0.45
CA ILE A 199 10.07 0.67 -0.73
C ILE A 199 11.36 -0.12 -0.93
N PHE A 200 12.51 0.55 -0.83
CA PHE A 200 13.79 -0.14 -1.03
C PHE A 200 13.94 -1.30 -0.05
N PHE A 201 13.62 -1.07 1.22
CA PHE A 201 13.65 -2.11 2.25
C PHE A 201 12.64 -3.24 1.97
N LEU A 202 11.43 -2.90 1.53
CA LEU A 202 10.36 -3.87 1.25
C LEU A 202 10.68 -4.73 0.03
N ILE A 203 11.27 -4.15 -1.02
CA ILE A 203 11.77 -4.90 -2.20
C ILE A 203 12.88 -5.88 -1.77
N LEU A 204 13.78 -5.43 -0.90
CA LEU A 204 14.86 -6.29 -0.39
C LEU A 204 14.32 -7.47 0.41
N LEU A 205 13.34 -7.22 1.30
CA LEU A 205 12.64 -8.26 2.04
C LEU A 205 11.87 -9.22 1.15
N LEU A 206 11.21 -8.72 0.10
CA LEU A 206 10.49 -9.54 -0.86
C LEU A 206 11.45 -10.48 -1.58
N ASN A 207 12.57 -9.96 -2.10
CA ASN A 207 13.60 -10.76 -2.76
C ASN A 207 14.17 -11.84 -1.84
N LEU A 208 14.51 -11.50 -0.60
CA LEU A 208 14.97 -12.46 0.41
C LEU A 208 13.93 -13.56 0.68
N SER A 209 12.66 -13.19 0.78
CA SER A 209 11.57 -14.13 1.06
C SER A 209 11.31 -15.06 -0.12
N ILE A 210 11.38 -14.55 -1.35
CA ILE A 210 11.28 -15.34 -2.58
C ILE A 210 12.48 -16.28 -2.71
N SER A 211 13.71 -15.80 -2.51
CA SER A 211 14.91 -16.64 -2.57
C SER A 211 14.87 -17.78 -1.56
N ARG A 212 14.41 -17.52 -0.32
CA ARG A 212 14.22 -18.58 0.69
C ARG A 212 13.20 -19.62 0.23
N LYS A 213 12.05 -19.18 -0.29
CA LYS A 213 11.02 -20.08 -0.82
C LYS A 213 11.54 -20.94 -1.96
N ASN A 214 12.29 -20.35 -2.90
CA ASN A 214 12.88 -21.06 -4.03
C ASN A 214 13.93 -22.09 -3.59
N ALA A 215 14.80 -21.74 -2.65
CA ALA A 215 15.77 -22.67 -2.08
C ALA A 215 15.09 -23.86 -1.40
N GLN A 216 13.98 -23.63 -0.71
CA GLN A 216 13.20 -24.69 -0.07
C GLN A 216 12.50 -25.60 -1.09
N ILE A 217 11.89 -25.05 -2.14
CA ILE A 217 11.33 -25.84 -3.25
C ILE A 217 12.42 -26.74 -3.87
N LEU A 218 13.64 -26.21 -4.05
CA LEU A 218 14.76 -26.99 -4.56
C LEU A 218 15.11 -28.16 -3.62
N SER A 219 15.11 -27.93 -2.31
CA SER A 219 15.36 -28.98 -1.31
C SER A 219 14.27 -30.07 -1.30
N MET A 220 13.01 -29.69 -1.53
CA MET A 220 11.90 -30.65 -1.68
C MET A 220 12.11 -31.53 -2.91
N ASN A 221 12.45 -30.95 -4.06
CA ASN A 221 12.71 -31.69 -5.28
C ASN A 221 13.90 -32.67 -5.13
N LEU A 222 14.94 -32.26 -4.40
CA LEU A 222 16.07 -33.14 -4.07
C LEU A 222 15.66 -34.29 -3.15
N THR A 223 14.78 -34.03 -2.18
CA THR A 223 14.27 -35.05 -1.26
C THR A 223 13.36 -36.04 -2.00
N TYR A 224 12.51 -35.56 -2.89
CA TYR A 224 11.65 -36.40 -3.73
C TYR A 224 12.49 -37.34 -4.62
N LYS A 225 13.52 -36.81 -5.29
CA LYS A 225 14.47 -37.63 -6.07
C LYS A 225 15.21 -38.69 -5.26
N LYS A 226 15.37 -38.51 -3.94
CA LYS A 226 15.94 -39.53 -3.06
C LYS A 226 14.94 -40.62 -2.69
N ILE A 227 13.63 -40.33 -2.73
CA ILE A 227 12.58 -41.32 -2.47
C ILE A 227 12.35 -42.21 -3.71
N GLU A 228 12.64 -41.72 -4.92
CA GLU A 228 12.61 -42.50 -6.17
C GLU A 228 13.77 -43.49 -6.34
N ARG A 229 14.81 -43.44 -5.49
CA ARG A 229 15.96 -44.35 -5.51
C ARG A 229 15.90 -45.34 -4.37
#